data_AF-A0A0B7BPX0-F1
#
_entry.id   AF-A0A0B7BPX0-F1
#
_cell.length_a   1.000
_cell.length_b   1.000
_cell.length_c   1.000
_cell.angle_alpha   90.00
_cell.angle_beta   90.00
_cell.angle_gamma   90.00
#
_symmetry.space_group_name_H-M   'P 1'
#
loop_
_entity.id
_entity.type
_entity.pdbx_description
1 polymer ?
#
loop_
_entity_poly.entity_id
_entity_poly.type
_entity_poly.pdbx_seq_one_letter_code
_entity_poly.pdbx_strand_id
1 'polypeptide(L)'
;MGKRCICEICTCGRHHCPHRPWRPGGDYGPCLVTSYNTAYKQHPLQARESCKPEQSALRCEEPLSDKTTNRTDYIKHPLDKPYIHQHEQYLRPAGDIDTLTSYHRDYTKACPTSTTV
;
A
#
# COMPACT_ATOMS: atom_id res chain seq x y z
N MET A 1 -59.76 -3.66 -21.73
CA MET A 1 -61.21 -3.42 -21.55
C MET A 1 -61.67 -4.12 -20.27
N GLY A 2 -61.98 -3.37 -19.21
CA GLY A 2 -62.45 -3.94 -17.94
C GLY A 2 -63.83 -4.58 -18.07
N LYS A 3 -64.08 -5.65 -17.31
CA LYS A 3 -65.40 -6.30 -17.26
C LYS A 3 -66.37 -5.37 -16.53
N ARG A 4 -67.36 -4.81 -17.24
CA ARG A 4 -68.43 -4.01 -16.64
C ARG A 4 -69.55 -4.93 -16.16
N CYS A 5 -70.20 -4.57 -15.07
CA CYS A 5 -71.36 -5.31 -14.58
C CYS A 5 -72.53 -5.13 -15.56
N ILE A 6 -73.35 -6.17 -15.79
CA ILE A 6 -74.57 -6.07 -16.63
C ILE A 6 -75.52 -4.99 -16.08
N CYS A 7 -75.46 -4.76 -14.78
CA CYS A 7 -76.17 -3.74 -14.05
C CYS A 7 -75.81 -2.28 -14.49
N GLU A 8 -74.62 -2.05 -15.06
CA GLU A 8 -74.20 -0.74 -15.60
C GLU A 8 -74.50 -0.57 -17.10
N ILE A 9 -74.88 -1.67 -17.78
CA ILE A 9 -75.11 -1.71 -19.23
C ILE A 9 -76.61 -1.83 -19.56
N CYS A 10 -77.41 -2.51 -18.71
CA CYS A 10 -78.84 -2.75 -18.95
C CYS A 10 -79.75 -1.94 -18.02
N THR A 11 -80.61 -1.10 -18.60
CA THR A 11 -81.67 -0.34 -17.91
C THR A 11 -82.97 -1.13 -17.71
N CYS A 12 -82.99 -2.40 -18.14
CA CYS A 12 -84.14 -3.31 -18.18
C CYS A 12 -84.71 -3.73 -16.81
N GLY A 13 -84.08 -3.35 -15.68
CA GLY A 13 -84.57 -3.57 -14.31
C GLY A 13 -84.68 -5.04 -13.83
N ARG A 14 -84.52 -6.03 -14.72
CA ARG A 14 -84.73 -7.46 -14.45
C ARG A 14 -83.60 -8.35 -15.00
N HIS A 15 -82.37 -7.86 -15.01
CA HIS A 15 -81.23 -8.66 -15.49
C HIS A 15 -80.67 -9.55 -14.37
N HIS A 16 -80.20 -10.73 -14.75
CA HIS A 16 -79.56 -11.67 -13.83
C HIS A 16 -78.05 -11.35 -13.73
N CYS A 17 -77.66 -10.49 -12.77
CA CYS A 17 -76.25 -10.26 -12.46
C CYS A 17 -75.73 -11.43 -11.60
N PRO A 18 -74.59 -12.06 -11.91
CA PRO A 18 -74.04 -13.20 -11.14
C PRO A 18 -73.69 -12.84 -9.68
N HIS A 19 -73.65 -11.55 -9.34
CA HIS A 19 -73.45 -11.05 -7.97
C HIS A 19 -74.75 -10.71 -7.22
N ARG A 20 -75.93 -10.90 -7.83
CA ARG A 20 -77.22 -10.57 -7.21
C ARG A 20 -78.27 -11.63 -7.54
N PRO A 21 -78.25 -12.80 -6.86
CA PRO A 21 -79.31 -13.80 -7.04
C PRO A 21 -80.66 -13.23 -6.58
N TRP A 22 -81.71 -13.48 -7.35
CA TRP A 22 -83.04 -12.92 -7.12
C TRP A 22 -83.65 -13.44 -5.81
N ARG A 23 -83.63 -12.65 -4.73
CA ARG A 23 -84.62 -12.72 -3.64
C ARG A 23 -85.37 -11.38 -3.48
N PRO A 24 -86.70 -11.41 -3.37
CA PRO A 24 -87.47 -10.27 -2.87
C PRO A 24 -87.07 -9.97 -1.42
N GLY A 25 -86.70 -8.71 -1.12
CA GLY A 25 -86.53 -8.21 0.25
C GLY A 25 -85.13 -8.32 0.90
N GLY A 26 -84.08 -8.72 0.17
CA GLY A 26 -82.72 -8.77 0.72
C GLY A 26 -81.94 -7.46 0.54
N ASP A 27 -81.28 -7.01 1.59
CA ASP A 27 -80.22 -6.01 1.59
C ASP A 27 -78.92 -6.63 1.06
N TYR A 28 -78.77 -6.60 -0.26
CA TYR A 28 -77.56 -7.06 -0.92
C TYR A 28 -76.47 -6.00 -0.77
N GLY A 29 -75.36 -6.38 -0.14
CA GLY A 29 -74.16 -5.55 -0.04
C GLY A 29 -73.62 -5.06 -1.39
N PRO A 30 -72.63 -4.14 -1.38
CA PRO A 30 -72.17 -3.46 -2.58
C PRO A 30 -71.58 -4.43 -3.63
N CYS A 31 -71.74 -4.09 -4.90
CA CYS A 31 -71.24 -4.87 -6.03
C CYS A 31 -69.73 -5.09 -5.90
N LEU A 32 -69.26 -6.34 -5.96
CA LEU A 32 -67.83 -6.67 -5.85
C LEU A 32 -67.04 -6.36 -7.14
N VAL A 33 -67.73 -6.14 -8.27
CA VAL A 33 -67.16 -5.74 -9.57
C VAL A 33 -67.17 -4.22 -9.70
N THR A 34 -66.50 -3.53 -8.78
CA THR A 34 -66.34 -2.07 -8.88
C THR A 34 -65.20 -1.71 -9.82
N SER A 35 -65.26 -0.50 -10.37
CA SER A 35 -64.11 0.12 -11.06
C SER A 35 -62.86 0.11 -10.19
N TYR A 36 -63.03 0.30 -8.87
CA TYR A 36 -61.94 0.27 -7.90
C TYR A 36 -61.22 -1.09 -7.86
N ASN A 37 -61.96 -2.20 -7.68
CA ASN A 37 -61.38 -3.55 -7.60
C ASN A 37 -60.77 -4.02 -8.94
N THR A 38 -61.22 -3.45 -10.06
CA THR A 38 -60.69 -3.81 -11.39
C THR A 38 -59.47 -2.98 -11.78
N ALA A 39 -59.42 -1.70 -11.38
CA ALA A 39 -58.33 -0.79 -11.73
C ALA A 39 -57.15 -0.82 -10.75
N TYR A 40 -57.40 -1.03 -9.46
CA TYR A 40 -56.38 -0.98 -8.42
C TYR A 40 -56.07 -2.39 -7.89
N LYS A 41 -55.20 -3.10 -8.61
CA LYS A 41 -54.69 -4.40 -8.20
C LYS A 41 -53.25 -4.27 -7.73
N GLN A 42 -52.85 -5.14 -6.82
CA GLN A 42 -51.44 -5.22 -6.43
C GLN A 42 -50.64 -5.72 -7.65
N HIS A 43 -49.70 -4.90 -8.08
CA HIS A 43 -48.72 -5.26 -9.10
C HIS A 43 -47.47 -5.86 -8.43
N PRO A 44 -46.74 -6.75 -9.10
CA PRO A 44 -45.50 -7.29 -8.55
C PRO A 44 -44.52 -6.14 -8.30
N LEU A 45 -44.04 -6.04 -7.05
CA LEU A 45 -42.99 -5.11 -6.67
C LEU A 45 -41.64 -5.75 -6.97
N GLN A 46 -40.88 -5.16 -7.88
CA GLN A 46 -39.50 -5.59 -8.14
C GLN A 46 -38.55 -4.87 -7.16
N ALA A 47 -37.65 -5.64 -6.54
CA ALA A 47 -36.58 -5.07 -5.72
C ALA A 47 -35.65 -4.22 -6.61
N ARG A 48 -35.22 -3.06 -6.10
CA ARG A 48 -34.27 -2.21 -6.81
C ARG A 48 -32.87 -2.83 -6.72
N GLU A 49 -32.23 -2.97 -7.87
CA GLU A 49 -30.82 -3.39 -7.95
C GLU A 49 -29.89 -2.37 -7.27
N SER A 50 -28.87 -2.86 -6.57
CA SER A 50 -27.91 -2.00 -5.90
C SER A 50 -26.93 -1.39 -6.90
N CYS A 51 -26.73 -0.08 -6.86
CA CYS A 51 -25.68 0.60 -7.66
C CYS A 51 -24.28 0.48 -7.04
N LYS A 52 -24.08 -0.44 -6.09
CA LYS A 52 -22.80 -0.60 -5.41
C LYS A 52 -21.87 -1.42 -6.33
N PRO A 53 -20.57 -1.07 -6.39
CA PRO A 53 -19.61 -1.91 -7.09
C PRO A 53 -19.57 -3.29 -6.43
N GLU A 54 -19.26 -4.30 -7.25
CA GLU A 54 -19.15 -5.67 -6.78
C GLU A 54 -18.02 -5.79 -5.75
N GLN A 55 -18.31 -6.45 -4.63
CA GLN A 55 -17.33 -6.68 -3.57
C GLN A 55 -16.40 -7.85 -3.93
N SER A 56 -15.71 -7.74 -5.07
CA SER A 56 -14.63 -8.66 -5.40
C SER A 56 -13.37 -8.26 -4.64
N ALA A 57 -12.68 -9.23 -4.03
CA ALA A 57 -11.34 -8.99 -3.51
C ALA A 57 -10.43 -8.59 -4.69
N LEU A 58 -9.92 -7.35 -4.67
CA LEU A 58 -8.93 -6.90 -5.64
C LEU A 58 -7.66 -7.74 -5.45
N ARG A 59 -7.44 -8.70 -6.34
CA ARG A 59 -6.22 -9.51 -6.36
C ARG A 59 -5.30 -8.93 -7.41
N CYS A 60 -4.13 -8.46 -7.00
CA CYS A 60 -3.04 -8.21 -7.91
C CYS A 60 -2.39 -9.56 -8.26
N GLU A 61 -2.29 -9.88 -9.55
CA GLU A 61 -1.56 -11.07 -10.01
C GLU A 61 -0.04 -10.84 -10.02
N GLU A 62 0.39 -9.58 -9.97
CA GLU A 62 1.81 -9.22 -9.96
C GLU A 62 2.42 -9.46 -8.57
N PRO A 63 3.62 -10.08 -8.50
CA PRO A 63 4.32 -10.25 -7.23
C PRO A 63 4.70 -8.91 -6.63
N LEU A 64 4.83 -8.88 -5.30
CA LEU A 64 5.33 -7.72 -4.59
C LEU A 64 6.76 -7.38 -5.06
N SER A 65 7.01 -6.11 -5.36
CA SER A 65 8.34 -5.62 -5.73
C SER A 65 9.36 -5.88 -4.61
N ASP A 66 10.49 -6.50 -4.97
CA ASP A 66 11.61 -6.78 -4.06
C ASP A 66 12.54 -5.56 -3.86
N LYS A 67 12.30 -4.47 -4.58
CA LYS A 67 13.10 -3.24 -4.50
C LYS A 67 12.55 -2.34 -3.40
N THR A 68 13.13 -2.43 -2.21
CA THR A 68 12.91 -1.48 -1.12
C THR A 68 13.97 -0.37 -1.17
N THR A 69 13.63 0.83 -0.70
CA THR A 69 14.58 1.95 -0.56
C THR A 69 15.82 1.54 0.23
N ASN A 70 15.63 0.76 1.30
CA ASN A 70 16.76 0.27 2.09
C ASN A 70 17.73 -0.58 1.25
N ARG A 71 17.22 -1.47 0.40
CA ARG A 71 18.03 -2.37 -0.43
C ARG A 71 18.75 -1.64 -1.58
N THR A 72 18.17 -0.54 -2.07
CA THR A 72 18.80 0.30 -3.10
C THR A 72 19.81 1.28 -2.53
N ASP A 73 19.50 1.86 -1.37
CA ASP A 73 20.24 3.01 -0.83
C ASP A 73 21.43 2.56 0.02
N TYR A 74 21.31 1.41 0.70
CA TYR A 74 22.35 0.91 1.63
C TYR A 74 23.10 -0.27 1.03
N ILE A 75 23.94 0.01 0.03
CA ILE A 75 24.84 -0.98 -0.58
C ILE A 75 26.20 -1.02 0.11
N LYS A 76 26.90 -2.15 0.00
CA LYS A 76 28.30 -2.24 0.46
C LYS A 76 29.18 -1.40 -0.46
N HIS A 77 29.74 -0.32 0.08
CA HIS A 77 30.75 0.45 -0.62
C HIS A 77 32.13 -0.20 -0.48
N PRO A 78 32.99 -0.14 -1.52
CA PRO A 78 34.37 -0.58 -1.38
C PRO A 78 35.07 0.26 -0.30
N LEU A 79 35.76 -0.40 0.61
CA LEU A 79 36.55 0.24 1.66
C LEU A 79 38.02 0.08 1.32
N ASP A 80 38.72 1.20 1.20
CA ASP A 80 40.18 1.20 1.09
C ASP A 80 40.82 1.15 2.49
N LYS A 81 42.03 0.60 2.56
CA LYS A 81 42.82 0.63 3.79
C LYS A 81 43.15 2.09 4.11
N PRO A 82 43.03 2.51 5.38
CA PRO A 82 43.42 3.86 5.77
C PRO A 82 44.91 4.08 5.49
N TYR A 83 45.26 5.29 5.06
CA TYR A 83 46.65 5.67 4.86
C TYR A 83 47.39 5.68 6.20
N ILE A 84 48.53 4.99 6.26
CA ILE A 84 49.41 4.97 7.43
C ILE A 84 50.68 5.75 7.06
N HIS A 85 50.93 6.86 7.75
CA HIS A 85 52.15 7.64 7.56
C HIS A 85 53.38 6.85 8.03
N GLN A 86 54.36 6.67 7.16
CA GLN A 86 55.65 6.08 7.51
C GLN A 86 56.59 7.18 8.00
N HIS A 87 57.22 6.96 9.15
CA HIS A 87 58.23 7.89 9.68
C HIS A 87 59.48 7.86 8.81
N GLU A 88 60.14 9.00 8.68
CA GLU A 88 61.44 9.09 8.02
C GLU A 88 62.47 8.21 8.78
N GLN A 89 63.18 7.37 8.04
CA GLN A 89 64.24 6.54 8.62
C GLN A 89 65.43 7.43 8.97
N TYR A 90 65.98 7.27 10.18
CA TYR A 90 67.18 8.00 10.60
C TYR A 90 68.36 7.71 9.64
N LEU A 91 68.95 8.78 9.10
CA LEU A 91 70.18 8.72 8.33
C LEU A 91 71.35 9.19 9.20
N ARG A 92 72.37 8.34 9.36
CA ARG A 92 73.61 8.74 10.03
C ARG A 92 74.29 9.84 9.19
N PRO A 93 74.73 10.96 9.79
CA PRO A 93 75.51 11.96 9.08
C PRO A 93 76.81 11.33 8.53
N ALA A 94 77.24 11.79 7.35
CA ALA A 94 78.50 11.34 6.77
C ALA A 94 79.69 11.88 7.57
N GLY A 95 80.61 11.00 7.94
CA GLY A 95 81.82 11.35 8.69
C GLY A 95 81.91 10.65 10.03
N ASP A 96 83.14 10.54 10.53
CA ASP A 96 83.40 10.06 11.87
C ASP A 96 83.29 11.21 12.87
N ILE A 97 82.83 10.91 14.07
CA ILE A 97 82.86 11.87 15.17
C ILE A 97 84.32 12.08 15.60
N ASP A 98 84.75 13.33 15.73
CA ASP A 98 86.05 13.62 16.32
C ASP A 98 86.00 13.30 17.82
N THR A 99 86.69 12.22 18.20
CA THR A 99 86.77 11.77 19.60
C THR A 99 87.94 12.40 20.35
N LEU A 100 88.75 13.25 19.70
CA LEU A 100 89.88 13.90 20.33
C LEU A 100 89.43 15.08 21.17
N THR A 101 89.63 14.95 22.48
CA THR A 101 89.53 16.09 23.39
C THR A 101 90.82 16.91 23.33
N SER A 102 90.74 18.21 23.65
CA SER A 102 91.92 19.09 23.74
C SER A 102 93.03 18.51 24.62
N TYR A 103 92.66 17.86 25.72
CA TYR A 103 93.60 17.20 26.63
C TYR A 103 94.41 16.07 25.96
N HIS A 104 93.75 15.18 25.21
CA HIS A 104 94.43 14.06 24.54
C HIS A 104 95.33 14.52 23.38
N ARG A 105 95.02 15.66 22.77
CA ARG A 105 95.88 16.29 21.75
C ARG A 105 97.14 16.91 22.36
N ASP A 106 96.98 17.62 23.47
CA ASP A 106 98.02 18.49 24.00
C ASP A 106 98.96 17.75 24.99
N TYR A 107 98.52 16.63 25.59
CA TYR A 107 99.29 15.85 26.56
C TYR A 107 99.60 14.43 26.07
N THR A 108 100.35 14.30 24.97
CA THR A 108 100.91 13.01 24.53
C THR A 108 102.20 12.71 25.29
N LYS A 109 102.33 11.51 25.87
CA LYS A 109 103.56 11.06 26.54
C LYS A 109 104.65 10.81 25.49
N ALA A 110 105.47 11.80 25.16
CA ALA A 110 106.66 11.59 24.35
C ALA A 110 107.73 10.89 25.19
N CYS A 111 108.11 9.67 24.79
CA CYS A 111 109.34 9.05 25.25
C CYS A 111 110.48 9.55 24.34
N PRO A 112 111.53 10.22 24.85
CA PRO A 112 112.63 10.67 24.00
C PRO A 112 113.46 9.46 23.56
N THR A 113 113.38 9.09 22.29
CA THR A 113 114.34 8.17 21.67
C THR A 113 115.66 8.91 21.50
N SER A 114 116.58 8.76 22.47
CA SER A 114 117.95 9.25 22.35
C SER A 114 118.66 8.53 21.19
N THR A 115 118.89 9.24 20.10
CA THR A 115 119.76 8.79 19.01
C THR A 115 121.20 9.17 19.38
N THR A 116 122.01 8.17 19.69
CA THR A 116 123.45 8.30 19.98
C THR A 116 124.25 8.47 18.68
N VAL A 117 125.09 9.50 18.60
CA VAL A 117 126.27 9.58 17.72
C VAL A 117 127.50 9.65 18.61
#